data_AF-A0A932DDH6-F1
#
_entry.id   AF-A0A932DDH6-F1
#
_cell.length_a   1.000
_cell.length_b   1.000
_cell.length_c   1.000
_cell.angle_alpha   90.00
_cell.angle_beta   90.00
_cell.angle_gamma   90.00
#
_symmetry.space_group_name_H-M   'P 1'
#
loop_
_entity.id
_entity.type
_entity.pdbx_description
1 polymer ?
#
loop_
_entity_poly.entity_id
_entity_poly.type
_entity_poly.pdbx_seq_one_letter_code
_entity_poly.pdbx_strand_id
1 'polypeptide(L)'
;MEPKVAFKVVEEIRQQCRFAQFAWQNLRTSLQSVDAEKTFFYVHAALDHALAVARLLWPAREASSARGEWLRKELRVPDDSPLRLREVREALERSDESFEDWLASLENTNYVDMNIMPQMAIGAFKQDTFQRSLDPDTQKLVLWGAACDLRSVANALRELDGAASTWLRAHTQW
;
A
#
# COMPACT_ATOMS: atom_id res chain seq x y z
N MET A 1 2.04 -3.91 26.50
CA MET A 1 3.24 -4.27 25.71
C MET A 1 4.46 -3.79 26.48
N GLU A 2 5.57 -4.53 26.49
CA GLU A 2 6.80 -4.07 27.15
C GLU A 2 7.27 -2.74 26.50
N PRO A 3 7.67 -1.71 27.27
CA PRO A 3 8.06 -0.39 26.72
C PRO A 3 9.16 -0.46 25.65
N LYS A 4 10.18 -1.31 25.85
CA LYS A 4 11.27 -1.46 24.88
C LYS A 4 10.80 -2.05 23.55
N VAL A 5 9.96 -3.08 23.61
CA VAL A 5 9.36 -3.70 22.42
C VAL A 5 8.46 -2.70 21.71
N ALA A 6 7.63 -1.97 22.45
CA ALA A 6 6.78 -0.92 21.90
C ALA A 6 7.60 0.14 21.15
N PHE A 7 8.70 0.62 21.75
CA PHE A 7 9.59 1.59 21.12
C PHE A 7 10.16 1.07 19.79
N LYS A 8 10.67 -0.17 19.77
CA LYS A 8 11.22 -0.78 18.53
C LYS A 8 10.17 -0.98 17.45
N VAL A 9 8.94 -1.35 17.81
CA VAL A 9 7.87 -1.51 16.83
C VAL A 9 7.44 -0.16 16.24
N VAL A 10 7.42 0.91 17.03
CA VAL A 10 7.13 2.26 16.51
C VAL A 10 8.28 2.79 15.64
N GLU A 11 9.54 2.48 15.98
CA GLU A 11 10.69 2.78 15.09
C GLU A 11 10.54 2.10 13.73
N GLU A 12 10.16 0.83 13.71
CA GLU A 12 9.93 0.07 12.48
C GLU A 12 8.78 0.67 11.65
N ILE A 13 7.64 1.00 12.27
CA ILE A 13 6.53 1.66 11.58
C ILE A 13 7.01 2.95 10.90
N ARG A 14 7.76 3.79 11.63
CA ARG A 14 8.29 5.04 11.09
C ARG A 14 9.21 4.78 9.90
N GLN A 15 10.08 3.79 10.00
CA GLN A 15 11.02 3.45 8.93
C GLN A 15 10.28 2.98 7.67
N GLN A 16 9.29 2.10 7.81
CA GLN A 16 8.47 1.62 6.71
C GLN A 16 7.65 2.75 6.07
N CYS A 17 7.11 3.68 6.88
CA CYS A 17 6.45 4.87 6.35
C CYS A 17 7.39 5.70 5.46
N ARG A 18 8.65 5.89 5.88
CA ARG A 18 9.64 6.67 5.13
C ARG A 18 10.07 5.99 3.83
N PHE A 19 10.24 4.67 3.85
CA PHE A 19 10.53 3.92 2.62
C PHE A 19 9.36 4.01 1.62
N ALA A 20 8.13 3.86 2.09
CA ALA A 20 6.95 4.04 1.25
C ALA A 20 6.85 5.48 0.68
N GLN A 21 7.14 6.51 1.49
CA GLN A 21 7.18 7.90 1.00
C GLN A 21 8.28 8.11 -0.05
N PHE A 22 9.45 7.49 0.13
CA PHE A 22 10.53 7.58 -0.85
C PHE A 22 10.12 6.95 -2.19
N ALA A 23 9.54 5.75 -2.16
CA ALA A 23 9.00 5.11 -3.36
C ALA A 23 7.92 5.98 -4.03
N TRP A 24 6.99 6.53 -3.24
CA TRP A 24 5.93 7.42 -3.72
C TRP A 24 6.45 8.69 -4.42
N GLN A 25 7.47 9.34 -3.85
CA GLN A 25 8.08 10.52 -4.46
C GLN A 25 8.71 10.18 -5.82
N ASN A 26 9.37 9.02 -5.92
CA ASN A 26 9.96 8.57 -7.17
C ASN A 26 8.93 8.08 -8.19
N LEU A 27 7.81 7.49 -7.76
CA LEU A 27 6.67 7.17 -8.60
C LEU A 27 6.13 8.44 -9.29
N ARG A 28 5.96 9.53 -8.54
CA ARG A 28 5.47 10.79 -9.11
C ARG A 28 6.40 11.33 -10.20
N THR A 29 7.70 11.14 -10.05
CA THR A 29 8.69 11.52 -11.06
C THR A 29 8.65 10.56 -12.26
N SER A 30 8.45 9.26 -12.04
CA SER A 30 8.42 8.27 -13.12
C SER A 30 7.16 8.38 -13.98
N LEU A 31 6.04 8.87 -13.44
CA LEU A 31 4.81 9.14 -14.20
C LEU A 31 5.01 10.13 -15.36
N GLN A 32 6.07 10.95 -15.33
CA GLN A 32 6.43 11.86 -16.41
C GLN A 32 7.34 11.22 -17.47
N SER A 33 7.73 9.95 -17.27
CA SER A 33 8.59 9.20 -18.17
C SER A 33 7.77 8.19 -18.98
N VAL A 34 8.31 7.74 -20.11
CA VAL A 34 7.72 6.66 -20.94
C VAL A 34 8.03 5.26 -20.41
N ASP A 35 8.65 5.15 -19.23
CA ASP A 35 9.13 3.90 -18.64
C ASP A 35 8.07 3.34 -17.67
N ALA A 36 7.24 2.45 -18.22
CA ALA A 36 6.17 1.82 -17.46
C ALA A 36 6.69 0.86 -16.39
N GLU A 37 7.75 0.11 -16.68
CA GLU A 37 8.37 -0.83 -15.73
C GLU A 37 8.90 -0.08 -14.51
N LYS A 38 9.62 1.03 -14.72
CA LYS A 38 10.10 1.87 -13.61
C LYS A 38 8.95 2.45 -12.79
N THR A 39 7.85 2.81 -13.42
CA THR A 39 6.65 3.29 -12.72
C THR A 39 6.06 2.21 -11.84
N PHE A 40 5.82 1.01 -12.39
CA PHE A 40 5.27 -0.08 -11.61
C PHE A 40 6.24 -0.63 -10.57
N PHE A 41 7.55 -0.54 -10.79
CA PHE A 41 8.56 -0.80 -9.75
C PHE A 41 8.33 0.07 -8.52
N TYR A 42 8.15 1.38 -8.69
CA TYR A 42 7.88 2.27 -7.56
C TYR A 42 6.48 2.09 -6.96
N VAL A 43 5.48 1.68 -7.75
CA VAL A 43 4.17 1.27 -7.21
C VAL A 43 4.34 0.09 -6.27
N HIS A 44 5.02 -0.98 -6.71
CA HIS A 44 5.25 -2.17 -5.90
C HIS A 44 6.06 -1.84 -4.65
N ALA A 45 7.17 -1.11 -4.78
CA ALA A 45 7.97 -0.68 -3.63
C ALA A 45 7.15 0.13 -2.61
N ALA A 46 6.28 1.05 -3.07
CA ALA A 46 5.42 1.82 -2.18
C ALA A 46 4.40 0.93 -1.44
N LEU A 47 3.77 -0.02 -2.16
CA LEU A 47 2.80 -0.96 -1.58
C LEU A 47 3.42 -1.94 -0.60
N ASP A 48 4.60 -2.48 -0.89
CA ASP A 48 5.29 -3.44 -0.02
C ASP A 48 5.56 -2.82 1.36
N HIS A 49 6.08 -1.59 1.38
CA HIS A 49 6.31 -0.86 2.62
C HIS A 49 5.01 -0.42 3.31
N ALA A 50 3.98 -0.05 2.54
CA ALA A 50 2.65 0.24 3.09
C ALA A 50 2.01 -1.01 3.73
N LEU A 51 2.17 -2.19 3.12
CA LEU A 51 1.71 -3.47 3.64
C LEU A 51 2.47 -3.91 4.89
N ALA A 52 3.77 -3.64 4.97
CA ALA A 52 4.54 -3.84 6.19
C ALA A 52 3.94 -3.04 7.37
N VAL A 53 3.60 -1.76 7.14
CA VAL A 53 2.87 -0.94 8.12
C VAL A 53 1.49 -1.53 8.41
N ALA A 54 0.73 -1.91 7.38
CA ALA A 54 -0.62 -2.46 7.53
C ALA A 54 -0.63 -3.74 8.37
N ARG A 55 0.35 -4.63 8.22
CA ARG A 55 0.51 -5.86 9.01
C ARG A 55 0.88 -5.54 10.46
N LEU A 56 1.63 -4.46 10.70
CA LEU A 56 1.87 -3.96 12.05
C LEU A 56 0.62 -3.26 12.63
N LEU A 57 -0.23 -2.63 11.87
CA LEU A 57 -1.44 -2.01 12.45
C LEU A 57 -2.57 -3.02 12.61
N TRP A 58 -2.79 -3.89 11.63
CA TRP A 58 -3.84 -4.92 11.58
C TRP A 58 -3.21 -6.29 11.26
N PRO A 59 -2.64 -6.97 12.26
CA PRO A 59 -1.98 -8.26 12.04
C PRO A 59 -3.01 -9.35 11.72
N ALA A 60 -2.64 -10.29 10.85
CA ALA A 60 -3.43 -11.52 10.64
C ALA A 60 -3.24 -12.54 11.78
N ARG A 61 -2.09 -12.50 12.46
CA ARG A 61 -1.78 -13.39 13.59
C ARG A 61 -2.54 -12.95 14.84
N GLU A 62 -3.42 -13.81 15.35
CA GLU A 62 -4.25 -13.54 16.54
C GLU A 62 -3.43 -13.15 17.78
N ALA A 63 -2.31 -13.83 18.03
CA ALA A 63 -1.40 -13.48 19.13
C ALA A 63 -0.81 -12.05 19.03
N SER A 64 -0.94 -11.39 17.88
CA SER A 64 -0.51 -10.01 17.66
C SER A 64 -1.67 -8.99 17.72
N SER A 65 -2.93 -9.41 17.85
CA SER A 65 -4.11 -8.52 17.80
C SER A 65 -4.02 -7.37 18.80
N ALA A 66 -3.71 -7.68 20.07
CA ALA A 66 -3.53 -6.68 21.13
C ALA A 66 -2.42 -5.66 20.83
N ARG A 67 -1.36 -6.07 20.11
CA ARG A 67 -0.29 -5.17 19.68
C ARG A 67 -0.77 -4.22 18.58
N GLY A 68 -1.54 -4.72 17.62
CA GLY A 68 -2.13 -3.88 16.57
C GLY A 68 -3.09 -2.84 17.13
N GLU A 69 -4.01 -3.24 18.02
CA GLU A 69 -4.93 -2.33 18.71
C GLU A 69 -4.21 -1.26 19.52
N TRP A 70 -3.19 -1.66 20.30
CA TRP A 70 -2.37 -0.73 21.07
C TRP A 70 -1.70 0.30 20.16
N LEU A 71 -1.09 -0.12 19.04
CA LEU A 71 -0.44 0.81 18.10
C LEU A 71 -1.42 1.80 17.48
N ARG A 72 -2.60 1.34 17.03
CA ARG A 72 -3.61 2.22 16.45
C ARG A 72 -4.07 3.26 17.45
N LYS A 73 -4.26 2.87 18.71
CA LYS A 73 -4.60 3.80 19.79
C LYS A 73 -3.50 4.84 20.05
N GLU A 74 -2.27 4.38 20.24
CA GLU A 74 -1.13 5.25 20.60
C GLU A 74 -0.73 6.21 19.47
N LEU A 75 -0.78 5.73 18.23
CA LEU A 75 -0.44 6.50 17.04
C LEU A 75 -1.67 7.19 16.42
N ARG A 76 -2.84 7.09 17.06
CA ARG A 76 -4.11 7.73 16.66
C ARG A 76 -4.52 7.39 15.22
N VAL A 77 -4.36 6.13 14.83
CA VAL A 77 -4.78 5.65 13.51
C VAL A 77 -6.27 5.28 13.57
N PRO A 78 -7.13 5.87 12.73
CA PRO A 78 -8.55 5.55 12.71
C PRO A 78 -8.80 4.16 12.08
N ASP A 79 -9.91 3.52 12.45
CA ASP A 79 -10.23 2.16 11.99
C ASP A 79 -10.59 2.07 10.50
N ASP A 80 -11.04 3.17 9.89
CA ASP A 80 -11.33 3.33 8.47
C ASP A 80 -10.13 3.87 7.66
N SER A 81 -8.94 3.91 8.26
CA SER A 81 -7.72 4.40 7.61
C SER A 81 -7.44 3.66 6.28
N PRO A 82 -7.03 4.38 5.21
CA PRO A 82 -6.64 3.75 3.95
C PRO A 82 -5.42 2.83 4.09
N LEU A 83 -4.68 2.92 5.19
CA LEU A 83 -3.55 2.02 5.51
C LEU A 83 -3.99 0.56 5.73
N ARG A 84 -5.29 0.27 5.87
CA ARG A 84 -5.78 -1.10 5.87
C ARG A 84 -5.54 -1.81 4.54
N LEU A 85 -5.48 -1.04 3.44
CA LEU A 85 -5.25 -1.55 2.08
C LEU A 85 -6.19 -2.71 1.70
N ARG A 86 -7.45 -2.70 2.16
CA ARG A 86 -8.32 -3.91 2.21
C ARG A 86 -8.27 -4.78 0.95
N GLU A 87 -8.56 -4.20 -0.21
CA GLU A 87 -8.63 -4.95 -1.48
C GLU A 87 -7.24 -5.39 -1.95
N VAL A 88 -6.28 -4.47 -2.03
CA VAL A 88 -4.93 -4.76 -2.56
C VAL A 88 -4.08 -5.60 -1.61
N ARG A 89 -4.36 -5.57 -0.30
CA ARG A 89 -3.66 -6.36 0.70
C ARG A 89 -3.91 -7.84 0.52
N GLU A 90 -5.15 -8.24 0.36
CA GLU A 90 -5.49 -9.65 0.11
C GLU A 90 -4.81 -10.14 -1.17
N ALA A 91 -4.95 -9.36 -2.25
CA ALA A 91 -4.33 -9.65 -3.53
C ALA A 91 -2.80 -9.82 -3.44
N LEU A 92 -2.11 -8.96 -2.67
CA LEU A 92 -0.65 -9.01 -2.54
C LEU A 92 -0.14 -9.99 -1.46
N GLU A 93 -0.95 -10.34 -0.47
CA GLU A 93 -0.59 -11.36 0.53
C GLU A 93 -0.60 -12.77 -0.04
N ARG A 94 -1.42 -13.00 -1.08
CA ARG A 94 -1.55 -14.27 -1.80
C ARG A 94 -1.27 -14.03 -3.29
N SER A 95 -0.16 -13.40 -3.61
CA SER A 95 0.08 -12.83 -4.95
C SER A 95 0.08 -13.84 -6.09
N ASP A 96 0.60 -15.04 -5.83
CA ASP A 96 0.58 -16.16 -6.77
C ASP A 96 -0.86 -16.63 -7.00
N GLU A 97 -1.58 -16.96 -5.94
CA GLU A 97 -2.96 -17.46 -6.01
C GLU A 97 -3.92 -16.39 -6.58
N SER A 98 -3.75 -15.12 -6.19
CA SER A 98 -4.57 -14.01 -6.67
C SER A 98 -4.36 -13.74 -8.16
N PHE A 99 -3.14 -13.92 -8.66
CA PHE A 99 -2.85 -13.82 -10.08
C PHE A 99 -3.48 -14.98 -10.86
N GLU A 100 -3.40 -16.21 -10.35
CA GLU A 100 -4.02 -17.38 -10.97
C GLU A 100 -5.55 -17.29 -10.98
N ASP A 101 -6.16 -16.91 -9.86
CA ASP A 101 -7.61 -16.71 -9.72
C ASP A 101 -8.10 -15.61 -10.67
N TRP A 102 -7.38 -14.48 -10.72
CA TRP A 102 -7.69 -13.39 -11.66
C TRP A 102 -7.58 -13.87 -13.11
N LEU A 103 -6.51 -14.57 -13.48
CA LEU A 103 -6.30 -15.09 -14.83
C LEU A 103 -7.40 -16.07 -15.25
N ALA A 104 -7.83 -16.95 -14.34
CA ALA A 104 -8.91 -17.91 -14.57
C ALA A 104 -10.29 -17.25 -14.69
N SER A 105 -10.47 -16.04 -14.14
CA SER A 105 -11.72 -15.29 -14.22
C SER A 105 -11.93 -14.55 -15.56
N LEU A 106 -10.87 -14.40 -16.37
CA LEU A 106 -10.94 -13.63 -17.61
C LEU A 106 -11.74 -14.36 -18.70
N GLU A 107 -12.62 -13.62 -19.39
CA GLU A 107 -13.29 -14.11 -20.60
C GLU A 107 -12.27 -14.40 -21.73
N ASN A 108 -11.17 -13.64 -21.77
CA ASN A 108 -10.05 -13.80 -22.70
C ASN A 108 -8.73 -13.40 -22.02
N THR A 109 -7.66 -14.18 -22.21
CA THR A 109 -6.33 -13.94 -21.65
C THR A 109 -5.49 -12.90 -22.41
N ASN A 110 -6.03 -12.28 -23.45
CA ASN A 110 -5.43 -11.13 -24.14
C ASN A 110 -5.58 -9.84 -23.31
N TYR A 111 -4.95 -9.79 -22.15
CA TYR A 111 -4.93 -8.61 -21.28
C TYR A 111 -3.78 -7.66 -21.62
N VAL A 112 -3.88 -6.42 -21.15
CA VAL A 112 -2.84 -5.40 -21.18
C VAL A 112 -2.20 -5.29 -19.80
N ASP A 113 -0.88 -5.22 -19.73
CA ASP A 113 -0.16 -5.03 -18.48
C ASP A 113 0.47 -3.62 -18.44
N MET A 114 0.74 -3.15 -17.23
CA MET A 114 1.41 -1.88 -16.94
C MET A 114 0.80 -0.66 -17.66
N ASN A 115 -0.52 -0.58 -17.69
CA ASN A 115 -1.23 0.57 -18.26
C ASN A 115 -1.05 1.83 -17.38
N ILE A 116 -0.58 2.93 -17.96
CA ILE A 116 -0.43 4.24 -17.28
C ILE A 116 -1.29 5.28 -18.02
N MET A 117 -2.59 5.06 -18.01
CA MET A 117 -3.59 5.96 -18.61
C MET A 117 -4.90 5.80 -17.84
N PRO A 118 -5.77 6.83 -17.82
CA PRO A 118 -7.13 6.67 -17.31
C PRO A 118 -7.84 5.53 -18.06
N GLN A 119 -8.47 4.60 -17.35
CA GLN A 119 -9.13 3.44 -17.98
C GLN A 119 -10.23 3.86 -18.98
N MET A 120 -10.89 5.00 -18.73
CA MET A 120 -11.90 5.57 -19.62
C MET A 120 -11.34 6.12 -20.95
N ALA A 121 -10.02 6.33 -21.06
CA ALA A 121 -9.38 6.82 -22.28
C ALA A 121 -9.21 5.72 -23.35
N ILE A 122 -9.36 4.45 -22.95
CA ILE A 122 -9.15 3.29 -23.83
C ILE A 122 -10.52 2.75 -24.24
N GLY A 123 -11.13 3.41 -25.23
CA GLY A 123 -12.43 3.02 -25.76
C GLY A 123 -12.45 1.55 -26.21
N ALA A 124 -13.53 0.84 -25.85
CA ALA A 124 -13.90 -0.54 -26.21
C ALA A 124 -13.33 -1.71 -25.38
N PHE A 125 -12.47 -1.51 -24.38
CA PHE A 125 -12.09 -2.59 -23.47
C PHE A 125 -13.04 -2.67 -22.27
N LYS A 126 -13.56 -3.86 -21.95
CA LYS A 126 -14.20 -4.12 -20.64
C LYS A 126 -13.16 -3.83 -19.54
N GLN A 127 -13.60 -3.34 -18.37
CA GLN A 127 -12.74 -3.00 -17.22
C GLN A 127 -11.78 -4.14 -16.82
N ASP A 128 -12.08 -5.37 -17.22
CA ASP A 128 -11.43 -6.61 -16.87
C ASP A 128 -10.15 -6.91 -17.69
N THR A 129 -9.67 -5.97 -18.51
CA THR A 129 -8.59 -6.22 -19.48
C THR A 129 -7.19 -5.78 -19.00
N PHE A 130 -7.03 -5.30 -17.77
CA PHE A 130 -5.74 -4.79 -17.28
C PHE A 130 -5.20 -5.58 -16.08
N GLN A 131 -4.00 -6.15 -16.21
CA GLN A 131 -3.31 -6.81 -15.10
C GLN A 131 -2.89 -5.78 -14.04
N ARG A 132 -2.26 -4.70 -14.50
CA ARG A 132 -1.85 -3.55 -13.69
C ARG A 132 -2.23 -2.27 -14.41
N SER A 133 -2.97 -1.39 -13.75
CA SER A 133 -3.41 -0.12 -14.32
C SER A 133 -3.28 1.00 -13.30
N LEU A 134 -2.65 2.09 -13.69
CA LEU A 134 -2.49 3.28 -12.88
C LEU A 134 -3.01 4.50 -13.64
N ASP A 135 -3.99 5.18 -13.06
CA ASP A 135 -4.40 6.50 -13.56
C ASP A 135 -3.35 7.54 -13.13
N PRO A 136 -2.64 8.21 -14.06
CA PRO A 136 -1.56 9.14 -13.71
C PRO A 136 -2.06 10.42 -13.01
N ASP A 137 -3.31 10.82 -13.25
CA ASP A 137 -3.91 12.04 -12.70
C ASP A 137 -4.45 11.80 -11.29
N THR A 138 -5.24 10.73 -11.13
CA THR A 138 -5.86 10.40 -9.84
C THR A 138 -5.00 9.51 -8.95
N GLN A 139 -3.99 8.84 -9.52
CA GLN A 139 -3.14 7.85 -8.84
C GLN A 139 -3.95 6.69 -8.24
N LYS A 140 -5.03 6.33 -8.93
CA LYS A 140 -5.81 5.15 -8.61
C LYS A 140 -5.17 3.97 -9.31
N LEU A 141 -4.75 3.00 -8.51
CA LEU A 141 -4.22 1.74 -8.95
C LEU A 141 -5.35 0.72 -9.02
N VAL A 142 -5.31 -0.13 -10.05
CA VAL A 142 -5.98 -1.43 -10.08
C VAL A 142 -4.92 -2.49 -10.33
N LEU A 143 -4.87 -3.50 -9.45
CA LEU A 143 -3.99 -4.66 -9.55
C LEU A 143 -4.87 -5.92 -9.45
N TRP A 144 -4.95 -6.71 -10.53
CA TRP A 144 -5.77 -7.93 -10.57
C TRP A 144 -7.22 -7.70 -10.12
N GLY A 145 -7.80 -6.55 -10.51
CA GLY A 145 -9.16 -6.15 -10.11
C GLY A 145 -9.26 -5.48 -8.72
N ALA A 146 -8.23 -5.54 -7.88
CA ALA A 146 -8.22 -4.87 -6.58
C ALA A 146 -7.82 -3.39 -6.73
N ALA A 147 -8.66 -2.48 -6.22
CA ALA A 147 -8.44 -1.04 -6.34
C ALA A 147 -7.74 -0.44 -5.11
N CYS A 148 -6.91 0.57 -5.35
CA CYS A 148 -6.25 1.33 -4.28
C CYS A 148 -6.02 2.78 -4.71
N ASP A 149 -6.40 3.72 -3.84
CA ASP A 149 -6.01 5.12 -3.97
C ASP A 149 -4.63 5.32 -3.32
N LEU A 150 -3.59 5.29 -4.15
CA LEU A 150 -2.22 5.41 -3.69
C LEU A 150 -1.94 6.79 -3.05
N ARG A 151 -2.64 7.84 -3.50
CA ARG A 151 -2.49 9.18 -2.93
C ARG A 151 -3.01 9.23 -1.51
N SER A 152 -4.18 8.66 -1.27
CA SER A 152 -4.78 8.56 0.06
C SER A 152 -3.90 7.74 1.01
N VAL A 153 -3.33 6.62 0.53
CA VAL A 153 -2.36 5.82 1.31
C VAL A 153 -1.10 6.63 1.63
N ALA A 154 -0.51 7.32 0.64
CA ALA A 154 0.68 8.13 0.84
C ALA A 154 0.44 9.28 1.84
N ASN A 155 -0.74 9.89 1.85
CA ASN A 155 -1.06 10.92 2.84
C ASN A 155 -1.16 10.33 4.25
N ALA A 156 -1.87 9.21 4.43
CA ALA A 156 -1.99 8.56 5.73
C ALA A 156 -0.64 8.05 6.26
N LEU A 157 0.27 7.57 5.40
CA LEU A 157 1.63 7.19 5.80
C LEU A 157 2.45 8.38 6.30
N ARG A 158 2.26 9.57 5.70
CA ARG A 158 2.94 10.80 6.13
C ARG A 158 2.44 11.26 7.50
N GLU A 159 1.14 11.21 7.72
CA GLU A 159 0.52 11.50 9.02
C GLU A 159 1.02 10.53 10.10
N LEU A 160 1.09 9.24 9.77
CA LEU A 160 1.60 8.21 10.67
C LEU A 160 3.09 8.37 10.99
N ASP A 161 3.95 8.72 10.03
CA ASP A 161 5.37 9.06 10.29
C ASP A 161 5.48 10.24 11.27
N GLY A 162 4.63 11.26 11.14
CA GLY A 162 4.56 12.39 12.06
C GLY A 162 4.12 11.99 13.48
N ALA A 163 3.09 11.15 13.58
CA ALA A 163 2.61 10.60 14.85
C ALA A 163 3.67 9.73 15.53
N ALA A 164 4.28 8.79 14.79
CA ALA A 164 5.36 7.95 15.29
C ALA A 164 6.59 8.76 15.72
N SER A 165 6.98 9.78 14.95
CA SER A 165 8.08 10.68 15.32
C SER A 165 7.80 11.47 16.60
N THR A 166 6.56 11.88 16.81
CA THR A 166 6.15 12.57 18.04
C THR A 166 6.14 11.60 19.22
N TRP A 167 5.56 10.41 19.03
CA TRP A 167 5.53 9.37 20.04
C TRP A 167 6.94 8.96 20.50
N LEU A 168 7.86 8.72 19.56
CA LEU A 168 9.25 8.33 19.85
C LEU A 168 10.05 9.41 20.59
N ARG A 169 9.71 10.70 20.45
CA ARG A 169 10.34 11.78 21.21
C ARG A 169 9.80 11.90 22.63
N ALA A 170 8.55 11.50 22.84
CA ALA A 170 7.88 11.57 24.14
C ALA A 170 8.17 10.34 25.03
N HIS A 171 8.72 9.26 24.47
CA HIS A 171 8.98 8.01 25.17
C HIS A 171 10.47 7.68 25.17
N THR A 172 10.95 7.05 26.24
CA THR A 172 12.32 6.55 26.35
C THR A 172 12.39 5.06 26.07
N GLN A 173 13.54 4.60 25.58
CA GLN A 173 13.83 3.18 25.35
C GLN A 173 14.33 2.46 26.62
N TRP A 174 14.35 3.15 27.77
CA TRP A 174 14.81 2.69 29.07
C TRP A 174 13.76 2.97 30.14
#